data_AF-A0A1I7T280-F1
#
_entry.id   AF-A0A1I7T280-F1
#
_cell.length_a   1.000
_cell.length_b   1.000
_cell.length_c   1.000
_cell.angle_alpha   90.00
_cell.angle_beta   90.00
_cell.angle_gamma   90.00
#
_symmetry.space_group_name_H-M   'P 1'
#
loop_
_entity.id
_entity.type
_entity.pdbx_description
1 polymer ?
#
loop_
_entity_poly.entity_id
_entity_poly.type
_entity_poly.pdbx_seq_one_letter_code
_entity_poly.pdbx_strand_id
1 'polypeptide(L)'
;MVVITDSNFLEFAPKLRKTLLYADFVAIDFEFLGLDCTAISLHDTAEVRYRILRENVINYRPCQLGLSFFKQTTHRDYKADTYSIPLFQRFGQNSTRISFQSLRFLRNSNFDLNKVFSEGVEHCTRAESQKFEKALKDETSISYVSKDIQIHIELLKIMLQEKCYRADMEAITKSTEEPMQGTELVLAPGKIILLKLMKGLCTLETCIILNELTKAYPQFVFKEDVENSAIKVKSRPESMTEQENLNETKTRCAEAFEGISATMDALSMMRKVIVGHNSLLDTMYLYHYFFARLPEKYQTFKRKFNELFPKVIDTKILAQVLRMELPGVGDSLERLGDYFGTEASNRTVPPELRGYIGPWMNPLDDDSENVYHNAGFDSYITGEVFLKLAHTYINRRNEFKNESVEFKRILQYLEAAIQNRLPFQLMDLGCCNLTGEDSKGCRPDVITIVRRDFLPIDEAEFKHQEKVLGSLMATYQFDMEWSANRKELLLATNTPGSYAFLCEKFSRNKWLAPLDELEAGKQWTFEQRQTAWRSSKDMHLGVVENVKKRWSRRQITRMEALLNQ
;
A
#
# COMPACT_ATOMS: atom_id res chain seq x y z
N MET A 1 -17.11 -2.39 8.58
CA MET A 1 -16.05 -1.61 7.87
C MET A 1 -16.74 -0.63 6.96
N VAL A 2 -16.17 0.56 6.69
CA VAL A 2 -16.83 1.59 5.89
C VAL A 2 -16.30 1.57 4.46
N VAL A 3 -17.17 1.58 3.44
CA VAL A 3 -16.72 1.72 2.05
C VAL A 3 -16.75 3.18 1.62
N ILE A 4 -15.58 3.73 1.27
CA ILE A 4 -15.45 5.09 0.75
C ILE A 4 -15.38 5.02 -0.78
N THR A 5 -16.39 5.56 -1.44
CA THR A 5 -16.52 5.64 -2.90
C THR A 5 -16.28 7.07 -3.37
N ASP A 6 -16.13 7.26 -4.68
CA ASP A 6 -16.06 8.58 -5.31
C ASP A 6 -17.21 9.48 -4.83
N SER A 7 -18.45 8.98 -4.92
CA SER A 7 -19.68 9.70 -4.56
C SER A 7 -19.76 10.19 -3.10
N ASN A 8 -19.11 9.50 -2.15
CA ASN A 8 -19.13 9.89 -0.74
C ASN A 8 -17.78 10.46 -0.24
N PHE A 9 -16.75 10.47 -1.08
CA PHE A 9 -15.39 10.79 -0.68
C PHE A 9 -15.28 12.17 -0.01
N LEU A 10 -15.86 13.22 -0.60
CA LEU A 10 -15.77 14.59 -0.07
C LEU A 10 -16.40 14.73 1.33
N GLU A 11 -17.37 13.89 1.69
CA GLU A 11 -17.96 13.86 3.03
C GLU A 11 -17.03 13.16 4.04
N PHE A 12 -16.36 12.10 3.60
CA PHE A 12 -15.46 11.31 4.45
C PHE A 12 -14.04 11.86 4.55
N ALA A 13 -13.56 12.65 3.60
CA ALA A 13 -12.19 13.17 3.60
C ALA A 13 -11.82 13.95 4.88
N PRO A 14 -12.69 14.83 5.44
CA PRO A 14 -12.43 15.46 6.73
C PRO A 14 -12.43 14.46 7.90
N LYS A 15 -13.29 13.43 7.85
CA LYS A 15 -13.35 12.37 8.88
C LYS A 15 -12.06 11.55 8.88
N LEU A 16 -11.56 11.17 7.71
CA LEU A 16 -10.29 10.47 7.53
C LEU A 16 -9.11 11.26 8.12
N ARG A 17 -8.99 12.55 7.80
CA ARG A 17 -7.94 13.42 8.36
C ARG A 17 -8.04 13.55 9.88
N LYS A 18 -9.25 13.65 10.41
CA LYS A 18 -9.49 13.73 11.86
C LYS A 18 -9.09 12.42 12.56
N THR A 19 -9.50 11.26 12.03
CA THR A 19 -9.13 9.95 12.58
C THR A 19 -7.62 9.75 12.53
N LEU A 20 -6.99 10.06 11.40
CA LEU A 20 -5.54 10.01 11.20
C LEU A 20 -4.77 10.83 12.25
N LEU A 21 -5.23 12.04 12.55
CA LEU A 21 -4.57 12.92 13.52
C LEU A 21 -4.38 12.23 14.88
N TYR A 22 -5.43 11.56 15.35
CA TYR A 22 -5.45 10.97 16.69
C TYR A 22 -4.99 9.51 16.73
N ALA A 23 -4.99 8.80 15.60
CA ALA A 23 -4.57 7.41 15.50
C ALA A 23 -3.11 7.22 15.97
N ASP A 24 -2.83 6.08 16.59
CA ASP A 24 -1.50 5.73 17.06
C ASP A 24 -0.66 5.09 15.94
N PHE A 25 -1.29 4.25 15.12
CA PHE A 25 -0.71 3.69 13.89
C PHE A 25 -1.79 3.46 12.83
N VAL A 26 -1.34 3.18 11.61
CA VAL A 26 -2.20 2.88 10.48
C VAL A 26 -1.75 1.57 9.84
N ALA A 27 -2.68 0.65 9.66
CA ALA A 27 -2.46 -0.58 8.90
C ALA A 27 -3.01 -0.41 7.48
N ILE A 28 -2.25 -0.88 6.50
CA ILE A 28 -2.58 -0.77 5.07
C ILE A 28 -2.52 -2.13 4.39
N ASP A 29 -3.31 -2.26 3.33
CA ASP A 29 -3.29 -3.38 2.40
C ASP A 29 -3.83 -2.90 1.04
N PHE A 30 -3.40 -3.51 -0.07
CA PHE A 30 -3.90 -3.18 -1.40
C PHE A 30 -4.31 -4.42 -2.19
N GLU A 31 -5.35 -4.25 -3.02
CA GLU A 31 -5.67 -5.17 -4.11
C GLU A 31 -5.23 -4.59 -5.45
N PHE A 32 -4.79 -5.46 -6.37
CA PHE A 32 -4.18 -5.05 -7.65
C PHE A 32 -4.84 -5.74 -8.86
N LEU A 33 -4.88 -5.04 -9.99
CA LEU A 33 -5.39 -5.58 -11.26
C LEU A 33 -4.49 -6.63 -11.91
N GLY A 34 -3.27 -6.81 -11.38
CA GLY A 34 -2.34 -7.81 -11.90
C GLY A 34 -1.08 -7.95 -11.08
N LEU A 35 -0.50 -9.14 -11.21
CA LEU A 35 0.84 -9.45 -10.73
C LEU A 35 1.45 -10.46 -11.71
N ASP A 36 2.49 -10.05 -12.43
CA ASP A 36 3.32 -10.98 -13.19
C ASP A 36 4.28 -11.66 -12.20
N CYS A 37 3.90 -12.85 -11.78
CA CYS A 37 4.80 -13.78 -11.15
C CYS A 37 5.66 -14.41 -12.24
N THR A 38 6.67 -13.71 -12.75
CA THR A 38 7.77 -14.41 -13.44
C THR A 38 8.33 -15.47 -12.49
N ALA A 39 8.74 -16.62 -13.02
CA ALA A 39 9.42 -17.64 -12.22
C ALA A 39 10.54 -16.96 -11.43
N ILE A 40 10.49 -17.07 -10.11
CA ILE A 40 11.49 -16.46 -9.23
C ILE A 40 12.76 -17.26 -9.42
N SER A 41 13.78 -16.60 -9.97
CA SER A 41 15.09 -17.21 -10.09
C SER A 41 15.75 -17.17 -8.73
N LEU A 42 16.32 -18.30 -8.33
CA LEU A 42 17.29 -18.36 -7.28
C LEU A 42 18.53 -17.49 -7.65
N HIS A 43 18.80 -17.12 -8.89
CA HIS A 43 19.86 -16.13 -9.15
C HIS A 43 19.44 -14.67 -8.92
N ASP A 44 18.16 -14.42 -8.64
CA ASP A 44 17.69 -13.05 -8.41
C ASP A 44 18.39 -12.45 -7.20
N THR A 45 18.91 -11.22 -7.38
CA THR A 45 19.36 -10.36 -6.28
C THR A 45 18.21 -9.46 -5.83
N ALA A 46 18.37 -8.76 -4.69
CA ALA A 46 17.40 -7.77 -4.25
C ALA A 46 17.14 -6.68 -5.32
N GLU A 47 18.18 -6.26 -6.06
CA GLU A 47 18.06 -5.29 -7.15
C GLU A 47 17.25 -5.86 -8.33
N VAL A 48 17.52 -7.11 -8.72
CA VAL A 48 16.75 -7.78 -9.80
C VAL A 48 15.30 -7.95 -9.39
N ARG A 49 15.04 -8.37 -8.14
CA ARG A 49 13.68 -8.51 -7.63
C ARG A 49 12.95 -7.18 -7.60
N TYR A 50 13.59 -6.13 -7.09
CA TYR A 50 13.03 -4.79 -7.08
C TYR A 50 12.66 -4.34 -8.50
N ARG A 51 13.53 -4.58 -9.49
CA ARG A 51 13.24 -4.25 -10.89
C ARG A 51 11.99 -4.99 -11.41
N ILE A 52 11.87 -6.30 -11.14
CA ILE A 52 10.68 -7.09 -11.53
C ILE A 52 9.41 -6.53 -10.86
N LEU A 53 9.45 -6.32 -9.54
CA LEU A 53 8.31 -5.77 -8.79
C LEU A 53 7.97 -4.35 -9.25
N ARG A 54 8.97 -3.53 -9.58
CA ARG A 54 8.78 -2.17 -10.10
C ARG A 54 8.05 -2.20 -11.43
N GLU A 55 8.43 -3.08 -12.35
CA GLU A 55 7.71 -3.25 -13.62
C GLU A 55 6.27 -3.71 -13.38
N ASN A 56 6.03 -4.58 -12.40
CA ASN A 56 4.67 -4.96 -12.00
C ASN A 56 3.84 -3.75 -11.54
N VAL A 57 4.37 -2.93 -10.62
CA VAL A 57 3.67 -1.73 -10.11
C VAL A 57 3.38 -0.71 -11.20
N ILE A 58 4.27 -0.57 -12.18
CA ILE A 58 4.09 0.34 -13.32
C ILE A 58 3.03 -0.19 -14.29
N ASN A 59 3.01 -1.50 -14.52
CA ASN A 59 2.11 -2.12 -15.49
C ASN A 59 0.70 -2.34 -14.96
N TYR A 60 0.55 -2.62 -13.66
CA TYR A 60 -0.72 -2.95 -13.03
C TYR A 60 -1.09 -1.87 -12.03
N ARG A 61 -2.32 -1.36 -12.12
CA ARG A 61 -2.85 -0.39 -11.17
C ARG A 61 -3.41 -1.06 -9.91
N PRO A 62 -3.33 -0.41 -8.74
CA PRO A 62 -4.10 -0.81 -7.58
C PRO A 62 -5.59 -0.53 -7.85
N CYS A 63 -6.46 -1.42 -7.38
CA CYS A 63 -7.90 -1.30 -7.55
C CYS A 63 -8.66 -1.14 -6.24
N GLN A 64 -8.05 -1.44 -5.10
CA GLN A 64 -8.60 -1.17 -3.78
C GLN A 64 -7.49 -0.87 -2.79
N LEU A 65 -7.73 0.06 -1.88
CA LEU A 65 -6.91 0.34 -0.71
C LEU A 65 -7.71 0.03 0.56
N GLY A 66 -7.08 -0.74 1.44
CA GLY A 66 -7.50 -0.94 2.82
C GLY A 66 -6.77 0.01 3.74
N LEU A 67 -7.52 0.72 4.58
CA LEU A 67 -6.97 1.69 5.51
C LEU A 67 -7.61 1.52 6.89
N SER A 68 -6.81 1.07 7.87
CA SER A 68 -7.28 0.86 9.23
C SER A 68 -6.50 1.71 10.22
N PHE A 69 -7.21 2.57 10.95
CA PHE A 69 -6.65 3.47 11.95
C PHE A 69 -6.87 2.92 13.34
N PHE A 70 -5.78 2.65 14.08
CA PHE A 70 -5.85 2.08 15.42
C PHE A 70 -5.53 3.11 16.48
N LYS A 71 -6.33 3.09 17.55
CA LYS A 71 -6.15 3.92 18.74
C LYS A 71 -6.17 3.09 20.01
N GLN A 72 -5.17 3.23 20.85
CA GLN A 72 -5.20 2.70 22.21
C GLN A 72 -6.09 3.57 23.10
N THR A 73 -7.00 2.95 23.85
CA THR A 73 -7.84 3.65 24.81
C THR A 73 -7.15 3.79 26.17
N THR A 74 -7.78 4.53 27.09
CA THR A 74 -7.32 4.68 28.48
C THR A 74 -7.22 3.34 29.22
N HIS A 75 -7.99 2.32 28.83
CA HIS A 75 -7.97 0.99 29.44
C HIS A 75 -6.92 0.06 28.83
N ARG A 76 -6.04 0.57 27.96
CA ARG A 76 -5.00 -0.19 27.23
C ARG A 76 -5.52 -1.30 26.30
N ASP A 77 -6.82 -1.34 26.05
CA ASP A 77 -7.43 -1.96 24.88
C ASP A 77 -7.31 -1.03 23.65
N TYR A 78 -7.78 -1.49 22.50
CA TYR A 78 -7.73 -0.74 21.25
C TYR A 78 -9.10 -0.62 20.62
N LYS A 79 -9.26 0.43 19.83
CA LYS A 79 -10.36 0.61 18.88
C LYS A 79 -9.79 0.91 17.50
N ALA A 80 -10.55 0.55 16.46
CA ALA A 80 -10.13 0.73 15.08
C ALA A 80 -11.24 1.28 14.19
N ASP A 81 -10.92 2.25 13.34
CA ASP A 81 -11.79 2.65 12.23
C ASP A 81 -11.18 2.11 10.92
N THR A 82 -11.94 1.31 10.19
CA THR A 82 -11.47 0.59 8.99
C THR A 82 -12.26 0.99 7.76
N TYR A 83 -11.53 1.29 6.69
CA TYR A 83 -12.06 1.75 5.42
C TYR A 83 -11.60 0.86 4.27
N SER A 84 -12.53 0.54 3.38
CA SER A 84 -12.26 -0.10 2.09
C SER A 84 -12.53 0.92 0.98
N ILE A 85 -11.52 1.20 0.16
CA ILE A 85 -11.52 2.33 -0.77
C ILE A 85 -11.22 1.79 -2.18
N PRO A 86 -12.22 1.55 -3.05
CA PRO A 86 -11.97 1.31 -4.46
C PRO A 86 -11.17 2.47 -5.05
N LEU A 87 -10.17 2.16 -5.89
CA LEU A 87 -9.27 3.16 -6.48
C LEU A 87 -9.39 3.19 -7.99
N PHE A 88 -9.60 4.38 -8.56
CA PHE A 88 -9.57 4.56 -10.00
C PHE A 88 -9.09 5.97 -10.36
N GLN A 89 -7.85 6.06 -10.84
CA GLN A 89 -7.27 7.32 -11.30
C GLN A 89 -7.77 7.63 -12.72
N ARG A 90 -8.71 8.56 -12.86
CA ARG A 90 -9.30 8.94 -14.16
C ARG A 90 -8.42 9.90 -14.93
N PHE A 91 -7.59 10.69 -14.23
CA PHE A 91 -6.76 11.73 -14.83
C PHE A 91 -5.29 11.34 -14.75
N GLY A 92 -4.54 11.52 -15.84
CA GLY A 92 -3.10 11.23 -15.88
C GLY A 92 -2.75 10.14 -16.88
N GLN A 93 -1.95 9.14 -16.45
CA GLN A 93 -1.46 8.09 -17.35
C GLN A 93 -2.55 7.03 -17.61
N ASN A 94 -3.26 7.14 -18.73
CA ASN A 94 -4.46 6.36 -19.04
C ASN A 94 -4.24 4.88 -19.44
N SER A 95 -3.03 4.34 -19.29
CA SER A 95 -2.70 2.97 -19.69
C SER A 95 -2.38 2.10 -18.48
N THR A 96 -3.17 1.05 -18.27
CA THR A 96 -2.84 -0.06 -17.36
C THR A 96 -2.96 -1.36 -18.11
N ARG A 97 -2.20 -2.36 -17.68
CA ARG A 97 -2.44 -3.77 -18.01
C ARG A 97 -3.38 -4.36 -16.96
N ILE A 98 -3.97 -5.49 -17.32
CA ILE A 98 -4.80 -6.29 -16.44
C ILE A 98 -4.40 -7.75 -16.65
N SER A 99 -4.15 -8.47 -15.56
CA SER A 99 -3.83 -9.91 -15.62
C SER A 99 -5.11 -10.73 -15.54
N PHE A 100 -5.33 -11.64 -16.51
CA PHE A 100 -6.48 -12.54 -16.47
C PHE A 100 -6.47 -13.47 -15.24
N GLN A 101 -5.28 -13.83 -14.75
CA GLN A 101 -5.15 -14.65 -13.55
C GLN A 101 -5.62 -13.87 -12.31
N SER A 102 -5.20 -12.62 -12.17
CA SER A 102 -5.64 -11.73 -11.08
C SER A 102 -7.12 -11.41 -11.18
N LEU A 103 -7.66 -11.15 -12.37
CA LEU A 103 -9.11 -10.97 -12.56
C LEU A 103 -9.91 -12.20 -12.13
N ARG A 104 -9.43 -13.40 -12.47
CA ARG A 104 -10.09 -14.65 -12.07
C ARG A 104 -10.03 -14.83 -10.56
N PHE A 105 -8.91 -14.49 -9.93
CA PHE A 105 -8.76 -14.51 -8.48
C PHE A 105 -9.73 -13.53 -7.80
N LEU A 106 -9.73 -12.25 -8.20
CA LEU A 106 -10.63 -11.23 -7.67
C LEU A 106 -12.11 -11.64 -7.80
N ARG A 107 -12.50 -12.18 -8.97
CA ARG A 107 -13.86 -12.70 -9.19
C ARG A 107 -14.20 -13.83 -8.22
N ASN A 108 -13.27 -14.77 -8.00
CA ASN A 108 -13.49 -15.91 -7.09
C ASN A 108 -13.60 -15.45 -5.62
N SER A 109 -12.99 -14.32 -5.28
CA SER A 109 -13.09 -13.66 -3.98
C SER A 109 -14.30 -12.72 -3.86
N ASN A 110 -15.27 -12.79 -4.78
CA ASN A 110 -16.46 -11.93 -4.84
C ASN A 110 -16.16 -10.41 -4.92
N PHE A 111 -15.01 -10.04 -5.48
CA PHE A 111 -14.62 -8.64 -5.63
C PHE A 111 -15.46 -7.93 -6.71
N ASP A 112 -16.06 -6.79 -6.37
CA ASP A 112 -16.86 -5.99 -7.29
C ASP A 112 -15.99 -5.04 -8.13
N LEU A 113 -15.59 -5.51 -9.31
CA LEU A 113 -14.86 -4.69 -10.28
C LEU A 113 -15.69 -3.53 -10.83
N ASN A 114 -17.02 -3.63 -10.90
CA ASN A 114 -17.84 -2.52 -11.38
C ASN A 114 -17.69 -1.33 -10.44
N LYS A 115 -17.71 -1.59 -9.14
CA LYS A 115 -17.49 -0.57 -8.11
C LYS A 115 -16.16 0.17 -8.26
N VAL A 116 -15.10 -0.50 -8.72
CA VAL A 116 -13.82 0.18 -9.02
C VAL A 116 -13.97 1.17 -10.16
N PHE A 117 -14.56 0.75 -11.28
CA PHE A 117 -14.64 1.59 -12.47
C PHE A 117 -15.72 2.68 -12.36
N SER A 118 -16.81 2.44 -11.63
CA SER A 118 -17.89 3.41 -11.45
C SER A 118 -17.64 4.36 -10.28
N GLU A 119 -17.15 3.82 -9.17
CA GLU A 119 -17.13 4.49 -7.86
C GLU A 119 -15.72 4.55 -7.25
N GLY A 120 -14.68 4.27 -8.03
CA GLY A 120 -13.29 4.35 -7.56
C GLY A 120 -12.89 5.78 -7.23
N VAL A 121 -12.29 5.96 -6.05
CA VAL A 121 -11.80 7.24 -5.55
C VAL A 121 -10.54 7.65 -6.32
N GLU A 122 -10.48 8.94 -6.65
CA GLU A 122 -9.34 9.52 -7.34
C GLU A 122 -8.07 9.49 -6.45
N HIS A 123 -6.92 9.45 -7.11
CA HIS A 123 -5.62 9.59 -6.46
C HIS A 123 -4.61 10.13 -7.46
N CYS A 124 -3.53 10.71 -6.95
CA CYS A 124 -2.49 11.30 -7.76
C CYS A 124 -1.17 11.36 -6.99
N THR A 125 -0.09 11.53 -7.75
CA THR A 125 1.22 11.86 -7.19
C THR A 125 1.30 13.34 -6.83
N ARG A 126 2.27 13.70 -5.99
CA ARG A 126 2.54 15.12 -5.65
C ARG A 126 2.76 16.01 -6.88
N ALA A 127 3.42 15.48 -7.91
CA ALA A 127 3.66 16.22 -9.15
C ALA A 127 2.37 16.47 -9.94
N GLU A 128 1.44 15.51 -9.92
CA GLU A 128 0.13 15.63 -10.57
C GLU A 128 -0.77 16.60 -9.80
N SER A 129 -0.82 16.52 -8.46
CA SER A 129 -1.54 17.50 -7.62
C SER A 129 -1.04 18.93 -7.90
N GLN A 130 0.29 19.17 -7.87
CA GLN A 130 0.86 20.49 -8.16
C GLN A 130 0.50 21.00 -9.57
N LYS A 131 0.48 20.10 -10.56
CA LYS A 131 0.09 20.45 -11.94
C LYS A 131 -1.38 20.84 -12.02
N PHE A 132 -2.27 20.15 -11.30
CA PHE A 132 -3.69 20.47 -11.26
C PHE A 132 -3.96 21.75 -10.47
N GLU A 133 -3.29 21.96 -9.33
CA GLU A 133 -3.38 23.20 -8.56
C GLU A 133 -2.97 24.41 -9.41
N LYS A 134 -1.90 24.26 -10.20
CA LYS A 134 -1.52 25.29 -11.18
C LYS A 134 -2.61 25.52 -12.23
N ALA A 135 -3.22 24.46 -12.76
CA ALA A 135 -4.32 24.61 -13.73
C ALA A 135 -5.57 25.30 -13.13
N LEU A 136 -5.85 25.12 -11.83
CA LEU A 136 -6.92 25.85 -11.13
C LEU A 136 -6.59 27.34 -10.96
N LYS A 137 -5.31 27.67 -10.71
CA LYS A 137 -4.83 29.06 -10.60
C LYS A 137 -4.83 29.77 -11.95
N ASP A 138 -4.37 29.08 -12.99
CA ASP A 138 -4.30 29.59 -14.37
C ASP A 138 -5.67 29.54 -15.09
N GLU A 139 -6.71 29.05 -14.41
CA GLU A 139 -8.09 28.92 -14.92
C GLU A 139 -8.22 28.03 -16.17
N THR A 140 -7.40 27.00 -16.26
CA THR A 140 -7.38 26.01 -17.34
C THR A 140 -7.88 24.63 -16.88
N SER A 141 -8.50 24.51 -15.70
CA SER A 141 -9.00 23.24 -15.15
C SER A 141 -10.03 22.55 -16.06
N ILE A 142 -10.77 23.30 -16.87
CA ILE A 142 -11.69 22.77 -17.86
C ILE A 142 -11.03 21.82 -18.88
N SER A 143 -9.70 21.90 -19.08
CA SER A 143 -8.98 20.98 -19.96
C SER A 143 -8.91 19.54 -19.43
N TYR A 144 -9.20 19.31 -18.14
CA TYR A 144 -9.18 17.99 -17.52
C TYR A 144 -10.45 17.18 -17.81
N VAL A 145 -11.55 17.84 -18.17
CA VAL A 145 -12.81 17.16 -18.50
C VAL A 145 -12.95 16.90 -20.00
N SER A 146 -13.75 15.90 -20.36
CA SER A 146 -14.00 15.53 -21.76
C SER A 146 -14.70 16.64 -22.54
N LYS A 147 -14.58 16.62 -23.88
CA LYS A 147 -15.25 17.60 -24.75
C LYS A 147 -16.77 17.59 -24.57
N ASP A 148 -17.36 16.44 -24.28
CA ASP A 148 -18.81 16.32 -24.05
C ASP A 148 -19.23 17.09 -22.78
N ILE A 149 -18.43 17.01 -21.72
CA ILE A 149 -18.66 17.78 -20.49
C ILE A 149 -18.45 19.28 -20.75
N GLN A 150 -17.43 19.66 -21.53
CA GLN A 150 -17.22 21.06 -21.91
C GLN A 150 -18.43 21.64 -22.66
N ILE A 151 -18.97 20.89 -23.62
CA ILE A 151 -20.20 21.27 -24.33
C ILE A 151 -21.39 21.36 -23.35
N HIS A 152 -21.50 20.40 -22.43
CA HIS A 152 -22.56 20.40 -21.43
C HIS A 152 -22.50 21.63 -20.49
N ILE A 153 -21.30 22.08 -20.11
CA ILE A 153 -21.10 23.32 -19.33
C ILE A 153 -21.70 24.53 -20.09
N GLU A 154 -21.43 24.66 -21.38
CA GLU A 154 -21.99 25.75 -22.19
C GLU A 154 -23.52 25.66 -22.30
N LEU A 155 -24.07 24.45 -22.43
CA LEU A 155 -25.53 24.24 -22.40
C LEU A 155 -26.14 24.64 -21.05
N LEU A 156 -25.48 24.30 -19.93
CA LEU A 156 -25.93 24.68 -18.59
C LEU A 156 -25.93 26.21 -18.41
N LYS A 157 -24.94 26.91 -18.96
CA LYS A 157 -24.90 28.39 -18.96
C LYS A 157 -26.10 28.98 -19.72
N ILE A 158 -26.43 28.46 -20.90
CA ILE A 158 -27.60 28.90 -21.68
C ILE A 158 -28.91 28.60 -20.95
N MET A 159 -29.05 27.39 -20.40
CA MET A 159 -30.24 26.99 -19.63
C MET A 159 -30.45 27.86 -18.39
N LEU A 160 -29.37 28.27 -17.72
CA LEU A 160 -29.46 29.17 -16.57
C LEU A 160 -30.00 30.54 -16.98
N GLN A 161 -29.43 31.13 -18.04
CA GLN A 161 -29.88 32.42 -18.57
C GLN A 161 -31.38 32.39 -18.93
N GLU A 162 -31.79 31.34 -19.64
CA GLU A 162 -33.18 31.15 -20.06
C GLU A 162 -34.14 31.03 -18.86
N LYS A 163 -33.76 30.25 -17.83
CA LYS A 163 -34.59 30.07 -16.63
C LYS A 163 -34.63 31.31 -15.74
N CYS A 164 -33.54 32.06 -15.61
CA CYS A 164 -33.53 33.33 -14.89
C CYS A 164 -34.44 34.34 -15.60
N TYR A 165 -34.32 34.48 -16.93
CA TYR A 165 -35.18 35.39 -17.71
C TYR A 165 -36.66 35.05 -17.56
N ARG A 166 -37.04 33.77 -17.61
CA ARG A 166 -38.43 33.35 -17.35
C ARG A 166 -38.89 33.68 -15.93
N ALA A 167 -38.03 33.46 -14.94
CA ALA A 167 -38.33 33.74 -13.54
C ALA A 167 -38.52 35.24 -13.25
N ASP A 168 -37.84 36.10 -14.01
CA ASP A 168 -38.00 37.56 -13.98
C ASP A 168 -39.27 37.99 -14.73
N MET A 169 -39.59 37.41 -15.88
CA MET A 169 -40.83 37.71 -16.61
C MET A 169 -42.10 37.36 -15.82
N GLU A 170 -42.09 36.25 -15.06
CA GLU A 170 -43.17 35.93 -14.11
C GLU A 170 -43.33 36.98 -13.01
N ALA A 171 -42.25 37.70 -12.63
CA ALA A 171 -42.31 38.82 -11.70
C ALA A 171 -42.74 40.13 -12.38
N ILE A 172 -42.34 40.35 -13.64
CA ILE A 172 -42.58 41.57 -14.43
C ILE A 172 -44.01 41.63 -15.01
N THR A 173 -44.76 40.52 -15.10
CA THR A 173 -46.20 40.58 -15.49
C THR A 173 -47.10 41.41 -14.53
N LYS A 174 -46.53 42.05 -13.49
CA LYS A 174 -47.15 43.10 -12.67
C LYS A 174 -46.64 44.54 -12.89
N SER A 175 -45.72 44.79 -13.82
CA SER A 175 -45.23 46.15 -14.15
C SER A 175 -44.99 46.34 -15.65
N THR A 176 -45.46 47.46 -16.19
CA THR A 176 -45.53 47.81 -17.61
C THR A 176 -44.24 48.41 -18.19
N GLU A 177 -43.06 47.88 -17.87
CA GLU A 177 -41.79 48.38 -18.45
C GLU A 177 -41.05 47.28 -19.22
N GLU A 178 -40.61 47.63 -20.43
CA GLU A 178 -39.88 46.76 -21.35
C GLU A 178 -38.47 46.43 -20.79
N PRO A 179 -38.00 45.18 -20.88
CA PRO A 179 -36.68 44.82 -20.38
C PRO A 179 -35.59 45.33 -21.34
N MET A 180 -34.75 46.24 -20.85
CA MET A 180 -33.55 46.71 -21.54
C MET A 180 -32.48 45.59 -21.60
N GLN A 181 -31.76 45.51 -22.72
CA GLN A 181 -30.57 44.67 -22.86
C GLN A 181 -29.49 45.09 -21.85
N GLY A 182 -28.99 44.13 -21.07
CA GLY A 182 -27.88 44.33 -20.13
C GLY A 182 -28.23 44.19 -18.65
N THR A 183 -29.45 43.76 -18.30
CA THR A 183 -29.81 43.48 -16.91
C THR A 183 -28.96 42.35 -16.35
N GLU A 184 -28.37 42.58 -15.17
CA GLU A 184 -27.69 41.56 -14.39
C GLU A 184 -28.67 40.38 -14.14
N LEU A 185 -28.21 39.14 -14.29
CA LEU A 185 -29.04 37.97 -13.96
C LEU A 185 -29.29 37.95 -12.46
N VAL A 186 -30.52 38.24 -12.04
CA VAL A 186 -30.93 38.26 -10.64
C VAL A 186 -31.90 37.11 -10.37
N LEU A 187 -31.77 36.48 -9.20
CA LEU A 187 -32.74 35.53 -8.68
C LEU A 187 -33.34 36.08 -7.39
N ALA A 188 -34.67 36.13 -7.33
CA ALA A 188 -35.38 36.57 -6.13
C ALA A 188 -34.98 35.70 -4.91
N PRO A 189 -34.87 36.29 -3.69
CA PRO A 189 -34.49 35.54 -2.49
C PRO A 189 -35.38 34.31 -2.28
N GLY A 190 -34.75 33.15 -2.07
CA GLY A 190 -35.45 31.88 -1.83
C GLY A 190 -35.91 31.13 -3.08
N LYS A 191 -35.85 31.71 -4.28
CA LYS A 191 -36.06 30.94 -5.53
C LYS A 191 -34.90 29.98 -5.78
N ILE A 192 -35.21 28.80 -6.30
CA ILE A 192 -34.24 27.76 -6.65
C ILE A 192 -34.44 27.41 -8.12
N ILE A 193 -33.36 27.44 -8.89
CA ILE A 193 -33.34 26.87 -10.25
C ILE A 193 -32.70 25.49 -10.19
N LEU A 194 -33.31 24.52 -10.87
CA LEU A 194 -32.70 23.21 -11.11
C LEU A 194 -32.19 23.14 -12.55
N LEU A 195 -30.90 22.92 -12.73
CA LEU A 195 -30.30 22.64 -14.04
C LEU A 195 -30.05 21.15 -14.16
N LYS A 196 -30.56 20.52 -15.24
CA LYS A 196 -30.42 19.08 -15.42
C LYS A 196 -28.96 18.74 -15.71
N LEU A 197 -28.38 17.84 -14.92
CA LEU A 197 -27.00 17.39 -15.07
C LEU A 197 -26.96 16.11 -15.92
N MET A 198 -25.87 15.92 -16.66
CA MET A 198 -25.60 14.65 -17.33
C MET A 198 -25.31 13.53 -16.30
N LYS A 199 -25.62 12.29 -16.67
CA LYS A 199 -25.42 11.12 -15.79
C LYS A 199 -24.00 10.56 -15.93
N GLY A 200 -23.54 9.88 -14.87
CA GLY A 200 -22.28 9.14 -14.87
C GLY A 200 -21.03 10.02 -14.73
N LEU A 201 -21.19 11.24 -14.21
CA LEU A 201 -20.07 12.10 -13.86
C LEU A 201 -19.40 11.60 -12.58
N CYS A 202 -18.08 11.65 -12.53
CA CYS A 202 -17.37 11.52 -11.26
C CYS A 202 -17.39 12.84 -10.47
N THR A 203 -17.03 12.75 -9.20
CA THR A 203 -17.04 13.85 -8.24
C THR A 203 -16.17 15.02 -8.70
N LEU A 204 -15.01 14.74 -9.29
CA LEU A 204 -14.13 15.78 -9.82
C LEU A 204 -14.74 16.48 -11.04
N GLU A 205 -15.34 15.73 -11.97
CA GLU A 205 -16.02 16.31 -13.13
C GLU A 205 -17.17 17.23 -12.69
N THR A 206 -17.99 16.78 -11.73
CA THR A 206 -19.02 17.62 -11.11
C THR A 206 -18.42 18.87 -10.48
N CYS A 207 -17.34 18.74 -9.70
CA CYS A 207 -16.68 19.90 -9.08
C CYS A 207 -16.17 20.90 -10.13
N ILE A 208 -15.58 20.44 -11.23
CA ILE A 208 -15.11 21.30 -12.33
C ILE A 208 -16.31 22.02 -12.98
N ILE A 209 -17.43 21.34 -13.24
CA ILE A 209 -18.65 21.97 -13.77
C ILE A 209 -19.11 23.09 -12.82
N LEU A 210 -19.22 22.81 -11.52
CA LEU A 210 -19.65 23.80 -10.52
C LEU A 210 -18.69 24.99 -10.46
N ASN A 211 -17.38 24.76 -10.56
CA ASN A 211 -16.37 25.81 -10.59
C ASN A 211 -16.48 26.69 -11.85
N GLU A 212 -16.67 26.11 -13.03
CA GLU A 212 -16.84 26.86 -14.28
C GLU A 212 -18.14 27.68 -14.31
N LEU A 213 -19.23 27.15 -13.73
CA LEU A 213 -20.47 27.91 -13.57
C LEU A 213 -20.32 29.04 -12.56
N THR A 214 -19.65 28.80 -11.44
CA THR A 214 -19.39 29.82 -10.40
C THR A 214 -18.48 30.93 -10.94
N LYS A 215 -17.49 30.59 -11.76
CA LYS A 215 -16.65 31.56 -12.46
C LYS A 215 -17.47 32.44 -13.42
N ALA A 216 -18.39 31.84 -14.18
CA ALA A 216 -19.23 32.58 -15.12
C ALA A 216 -20.31 33.43 -14.43
N TYR A 217 -20.80 32.98 -13.28
CA TYR A 217 -21.90 33.60 -12.55
C TYR A 217 -21.63 33.65 -11.03
N PRO A 218 -20.70 34.52 -10.57
CA PRO A 218 -20.26 34.57 -9.18
C PRO A 218 -21.36 35.04 -8.20
N GLN A 219 -22.44 35.64 -8.71
CA GLN A 219 -23.62 36.02 -7.94
C GLN A 219 -24.50 34.82 -7.54
N PHE A 220 -24.22 33.62 -8.06
CA PHE A 220 -24.95 32.39 -7.72
C PHE A 220 -24.07 31.38 -7.00
N VAL A 221 -24.70 30.53 -6.20
CA VAL A 221 -24.10 29.35 -5.59
C VAL A 221 -24.69 28.12 -6.26
N PHE A 222 -23.80 27.26 -6.76
CA PHE A 222 -24.14 26.02 -7.44
C PHE A 222 -23.83 24.84 -6.54
N LYS A 223 -24.81 23.98 -6.30
CA LYS A 223 -24.64 22.74 -5.53
C LYS A 223 -25.25 21.56 -6.26
N GLU A 224 -24.57 20.43 -6.22
CA GLU A 224 -25.11 19.18 -6.76
C GLU A 224 -26.35 18.76 -5.97
N ASP A 225 -27.34 18.27 -6.70
CA ASP A 225 -28.56 17.67 -6.21
C ASP A 225 -28.64 16.23 -6.69
N VAL A 226 -28.03 15.34 -5.92
CA VAL A 226 -27.87 13.92 -6.26
C VAL A 226 -29.24 13.25 -6.50
N GLU A 227 -30.23 13.57 -5.67
CA GLU A 227 -31.59 13.01 -5.75
C GLU A 227 -32.27 13.28 -7.10
N ASN A 228 -32.05 14.47 -7.67
CA ASN A 228 -32.68 14.89 -8.91
C ASN A 228 -31.75 14.82 -10.13
N SER A 229 -30.50 14.35 -9.95
CA SER A 229 -29.44 14.42 -10.97
C SER A 229 -29.36 15.82 -11.60
N ALA A 230 -29.28 16.83 -10.75
CA ALA A 230 -29.37 18.24 -11.14
C ALA A 230 -28.36 19.11 -10.37
N ILE A 231 -28.21 20.36 -10.81
CA ILE A 231 -27.53 21.42 -10.08
C ILE A 231 -28.60 22.34 -9.50
N LYS A 232 -28.63 22.47 -8.18
CA LYS A 232 -29.39 23.47 -7.43
C LYS A 232 -28.64 24.80 -7.51
N VAL A 233 -29.28 25.80 -8.10
CA VAL A 233 -28.78 27.16 -8.22
C VAL A 233 -29.56 28.08 -7.28
N LYS A 234 -28.84 28.86 -6.47
CA LYS A 234 -29.39 29.85 -5.55
C LYS A 234 -28.61 31.16 -5.65
N SER A 235 -29.23 32.28 -5.29
CA SER A 235 -28.52 33.54 -5.09
C SER A 235 -27.44 33.39 -4.01
N ARG A 236 -26.26 33.96 -4.25
CA ARG A 236 -25.17 34.01 -3.28
C ARG A 236 -25.66 34.73 -2.02
N PRO A 237 -25.41 34.19 -0.81
CA PRO A 237 -25.70 34.90 0.42
C PRO A 237 -24.88 36.20 0.52
N GLU A 238 -25.48 37.28 1.03
CA GLU A 238 -24.77 38.55 1.24
C GLU A 238 -23.54 38.43 2.16
N SER A 239 -23.55 37.44 3.07
CA SER A 239 -22.44 37.15 3.99
C SER A 239 -21.21 36.51 3.35
N MET A 240 -21.29 36.07 2.10
CA MET A 240 -20.22 35.39 1.38
C MET A 240 -19.85 36.23 0.16
N THR A 241 -18.60 36.63 0.00
CA THR A 241 -18.12 37.39 -1.17
C THR A 241 -18.00 36.51 -2.43
N GLU A 242 -17.89 37.12 -3.61
CA GLU A 242 -17.67 36.40 -4.87
C GLU A 242 -16.36 35.61 -4.87
N GLN A 243 -15.31 36.21 -4.31
CA GLN A 243 -14.02 35.56 -4.20
C GLN A 243 -14.05 34.36 -3.25
N GLU A 244 -14.77 34.45 -2.13
CA GLU A 244 -14.96 33.31 -1.22
C GLU A 244 -15.74 32.17 -1.89
N ASN A 245 -16.81 32.49 -2.62
CA ASN A 245 -17.59 31.51 -3.38
C ASN A 245 -16.71 30.77 -4.40
N LEU A 246 -15.92 31.50 -5.19
CA LEU A 246 -14.98 30.91 -6.16
C LEU A 246 -13.86 30.11 -5.48
N ASN A 247 -13.35 30.58 -4.33
CA ASN A 247 -12.32 29.86 -3.59
C ASN A 247 -12.86 28.54 -3.00
N GLU A 248 -14.12 28.51 -2.55
CA GLU A 248 -14.79 27.29 -2.08
C GLU A 248 -14.86 26.25 -3.20
N THR A 249 -15.28 26.63 -4.41
CA THR A 249 -15.35 25.69 -5.55
C THR A 249 -13.96 25.22 -5.99
N LYS A 250 -12.97 26.11 -6.05
CA LYS A 250 -11.57 25.74 -6.36
C LYS A 250 -11.01 24.76 -5.32
N THR A 251 -11.29 24.97 -4.04
CA THR A 251 -10.87 24.07 -2.96
C THR A 251 -11.52 22.70 -3.10
N ARG A 252 -12.81 22.64 -3.43
CA ARG A 252 -13.52 21.37 -3.70
C ARG A 252 -12.96 20.64 -4.92
N CYS A 253 -12.61 21.35 -6.00
CA CYS A 253 -11.93 20.74 -7.14
C CYS A 253 -10.58 20.15 -6.74
N ALA A 254 -9.76 20.87 -5.98
CA ALA A 254 -8.47 20.39 -5.52
C ALA A 254 -8.63 19.13 -4.64
N GLU A 255 -9.54 19.16 -3.66
CA GLU A 255 -9.84 18.02 -2.79
C GLU A 255 -10.33 16.80 -3.58
N ALA A 256 -11.21 17.00 -4.57
CA ALA A 256 -11.72 15.93 -5.43
C ALA A 256 -10.62 15.34 -6.35
N PHE A 257 -9.68 16.16 -6.82
CA PHE A 257 -8.56 15.71 -7.66
C PHE A 257 -7.50 14.97 -6.86
N GLU A 258 -7.11 15.51 -5.71
CA GLU A 258 -6.15 14.84 -4.82
C GLU A 258 -6.70 13.51 -4.32
N GLY A 259 -8.01 13.48 -4.04
CA GLY A 259 -8.70 12.31 -3.57
C GLY A 259 -8.03 11.76 -2.31
N ILE A 260 -7.87 10.44 -2.24
CA ILE A 260 -7.30 9.80 -1.05
C ILE A 260 -5.80 10.15 -0.85
N SER A 261 -5.13 10.69 -1.86
CA SER A 261 -3.71 11.10 -1.79
C SER A 261 -3.47 12.19 -0.76
N ALA A 262 -4.43 13.10 -0.54
CA ALA A 262 -4.35 14.10 0.52
C ALA A 262 -4.22 13.44 1.91
N THR A 263 -4.87 12.29 2.12
CA THR A 263 -4.76 11.51 3.35
C THR A 263 -3.41 10.80 3.44
N MET A 264 -2.89 10.28 2.33
CA MET A 264 -1.56 9.65 2.28
C MET A 264 -0.43 10.66 2.52
N ASP A 265 -0.55 11.87 1.97
CA ASP A 265 0.40 12.95 2.23
C ASP A 265 0.36 13.38 3.70
N ALA A 266 -0.83 13.52 4.29
CA ALA A 266 -0.98 13.78 5.72
C ALA A 266 -0.36 12.66 6.59
N LEU A 267 -0.52 11.39 6.18
CA LEU A 267 0.07 10.23 6.86
C LEU A 267 1.60 10.33 6.90
N SER A 268 2.22 10.69 5.78
CA SER A 268 3.67 10.91 5.68
C SER A 268 4.13 12.12 6.49
N MET A 269 3.42 13.26 6.39
CA MET A 269 3.75 14.48 7.15
C MET A 269 3.72 14.26 8.66
N MET A 270 2.74 13.49 9.15
CA MET A 270 2.63 13.14 10.57
C MET A 270 3.60 12.04 11.01
N ARG A 271 4.36 11.44 10.07
CA ARG A 271 5.30 10.34 10.32
C ARG A 271 4.67 9.18 11.11
N LYS A 272 3.41 8.86 10.79
CA LYS A 272 2.70 7.76 11.46
C LYS A 272 3.38 6.43 11.19
N VAL A 273 3.25 5.51 12.14
CA VAL A 273 3.71 4.14 11.95
C VAL A 273 2.81 3.45 10.94
N ILE A 274 3.41 2.88 9.90
CA ILE A 274 2.72 2.02 8.95
C ILE A 274 2.91 0.57 9.36
N VAL A 275 1.82 -0.17 9.39
CA VAL A 275 1.80 -1.62 9.62
C VAL A 275 1.30 -2.30 8.35
N GLY A 276 2.02 -3.32 7.90
CA GLY A 276 1.64 -4.13 6.75
C GLY A 276 1.84 -5.63 7.02
N HIS A 277 1.40 -6.47 6.09
CA HIS A 277 1.69 -7.90 6.09
C HIS A 277 2.28 -8.30 4.75
N ASN A 278 3.53 -8.78 4.71
CA ASN A 278 4.19 -9.14 3.44
C ASN A 278 4.21 -7.96 2.42
N SER A 279 4.44 -6.77 2.97
CA SER A 279 3.98 -5.49 2.43
C SER A 279 4.97 -4.78 1.50
N LEU A 280 6.03 -5.46 1.03
CA LEU A 280 7.00 -4.84 0.13
C LEU A 280 6.33 -4.30 -1.14
N LEU A 281 5.42 -5.07 -1.73
CA LEU A 281 4.70 -4.65 -2.92
C LEU A 281 3.77 -3.47 -2.61
N ASP A 282 3.01 -3.53 -1.51
CA ASP A 282 2.15 -2.44 -1.02
C ASP A 282 2.91 -1.15 -0.81
N THR A 283 4.12 -1.20 -0.22
CA THR A 283 4.97 -0.02 -0.05
C THR A 283 5.42 0.57 -1.38
N MET A 284 5.65 -0.26 -2.40
CA MET A 284 6.00 0.20 -3.74
C MET A 284 4.81 0.85 -4.44
N TYR A 285 3.60 0.31 -4.29
CA TYR A 285 2.36 0.92 -4.78
C TYR A 285 2.07 2.24 -4.08
N LEU A 286 2.15 2.26 -2.74
CA LEU A 286 2.00 3.46 -1.92
C LEU A 286 2.95 4.56 -2.41
N TYR A 287 4.22 4.24 -2.63
CA TYR A 287 5.19 5.19 -3.16
C TYR A 287 4.82 5.67 -4.57
N HIS A 288 4.57 4.73 -5.49
CA HIS A 288 4.40 5.02 -6.92
C HIS A 288 3.19 5.90 -7.22
N TYR A 289 2.04 5.57 -6.64
CA TYR A 289 0.75 6.15 -7.01
C TYR A 289 0.38 7.39 -6.19
N PHE A 290 0.97 7.58 -5.01
CA PHE A 290 0.60 8.70 -4.12
C PHE A 290 1.72 9.74 -3.94
N PHE A 291 2.99 9.36 -4.12
CA PHE A 291 4.10 10.27 -3.86
C PHE A 291 4.88 10.63 -5.12
N ALA A 292 5.50 9.62 -5.75
CA ALA A 292 6.35 9.82 -6.91
C ALA A 292 6.62 8.50 -7.64
N ARG A 293 7.00 8.59 -8.93
CA ARG A 293 7.42 7.41 -9.71
C ARG A 293 8.56 6.66 -9.04
N LEU A 294 8.45 5.33 -9.01
CA LEU A 294 9.47 4.43 -8.48
C LEU A 294 10.83 4.66 -9.15
N PRO A 295 11.91 4.88 -8.38
CA PRO A 295 13.25 5.10 -8.93
C PRO A 295 13.76 3.83 -9.62
N GLU A 296 14.71 3.97 -10.53
CA GLU A 296 15.32 2.81 -11.22
C GLU A 296 16.14 1.93 -10.27
N LYS A 297 16.85 2.55 -9.33
CA LYS A 297 17.74 1.87 -8.38
C LYS A 297 17.02 1.52 -7.09
N TYR A 298 17.12 0.27 -6.67
CA TYR A 298 16.53 -0.24 -5.42
C TYR A 298 16.96 0.56 -4.18
N GLN A 299 18.26 0.86 -4.06
CA GLN A 299 18.78 1.64 -2.93
C GLN A 299 18.20 3.06 -2.85
N THR A 300 17.82 3.65 -3.98
CA THR A 300 17.15 4.96 -3.99
C THR A 300 15.71 4.84 -3.50
N PHE A 301 15.01 3.76 -3.84
CA PHE A 301 13.67 3.49 -3.32
C PHE A 301 13.69 3.37 -1.80
N LYS A 302 14.58 2.53 -1.24
CA LYS A 302 14.71 2.35 0.22
C LYS A 302 14.86 3.67 0.95
N ARG A 303 15.82 4.49 0.52
CA ARG A 303 16.10 5.79 1.13
C ARG A 303 14.88 6.71 1.06
N LYS A 304 14.30 6.90 -0.12
CA LYS A 304 13.16 7.81 -0.31
C LYS A 304 11.91 7.34 0.42
N PHE A 305 11.65 6.04 0.44
CA PHE A 305 10.52 5.49 1.18
C PHE A 305 10.70 5.65 2.69
N ASN A 306 11.91 5.39 3.21
CA ASN A 306 12.24 5.61 4.62
C ASN A 306 12.18 7.08 5.04
N GLU A 307 12.48 8.02 4.13
CA GLU A 307 12.29 9.46 4.36
C GLU A 307 10.81 9.83 4.55
N LEU A 308 9.91 9.20 3.77
CA LEU A 308 8.46 9.41 3.89
C LEU A 308 7.87 8.72 5.12
N PHE A 309 8.34 7.50 5.41
CA PHE A 309 7.83 6.65 6.47
C PHE A 309 9.00 6.05 7.28
N PRO A 310 9.46 6.75 8.33
CA PRO A 310 10.63 6.33 9.09
C PRO A 310 10.38 5.11 10.00
N LYS A 311 9.11 4.70 10.15
CA LYS A 311 8.67 3.59 11.00
C LYS A 311 7.65 2.74 10.27
N VAL A 312 8.08 1.56 9.84
CA VAL A 312 7.26 0.55 9.18
C VAL A 312 7.44 -0.78 9.91
N ILE A 313 6.34 -1.47 10.18
CA ILE A 313 6.34 -2.79 10.79
C ILE A 313 5.64 -3.76 9.85
N ASP A 314 6.33 -4.85 9.51
CA ASP A 314 5.71 -5.95 8.78
C ASP A 314 5.40 -7.11 9.72
N THR A 315 4.12 -7.48 9.81
CA THR A 315 3.66 -8.54 10.71
C THR A 315 4.20 -9.91 10.34
N LYS A 316 4.54 -10.16 9.07
CA LYS A 316 5.14 -11.43 8.65
C LYS A 316 6.54 -11.60 9.24
N ILE A 317 7.34 -10.53 9.29
CA ILE A 317 8.66 -10.54 9.97
C ILE A 317 8.47 -10.88 11.45
N LEU A 318 7.51 -10.24 12.10
CA LEU A 318 7.24 -10.46 13.52
C LEU A 318 6.76 -11.89 13.81
N ALA A 319 5.88 -12.44 12.96
CA ALA A 319 5.43 -13.83 13.05
C ALA A 319 6.59 -14.82 12.86
N GLN A 320 7.50 -14.55 11.92
CA GLN A 320 8.69 -15.38 11.69
C GLN A 320 9.64 -15.38 12.89
N VAL A 321 9.83 -14.23 13.55
CA VAL A 321 10.61 -14.13 14.78
C VAL A 321 9.97 -14.92 15.93
N LEU A 322 8.63 -14.98 15.97
CA LEU A 322 7.84 -15.67 17.00
C LEU A 322 7.50 -17.13 16.67
N ARG A 323 8.11 -17.72 15.64
CA ARG A 323 7.77 -19.07 15.16
C ARG A 323 7.89 -20.16 16.25
N MET A 324 8.84 -20.00 17.18
CA MET A 324 9.04 -20.96 18.27
C MET A 324 8.00 -20.78 19.39
N GLU A 325 7.58 -19.54 19.62
CA GLU A 325 6.58 -19.15 20.60
C GLU A 325 5.14 -19.44 20.13
N LEU A 326 4.92 -19.53 18.81
CA LEU A 326 3.65 -19.85 18.15
C LEU A 326 3.77 -21.12 17.28
N PRO A 327 4.07 -22.29 17.87
CA PRO A 327 4.31 -23.50 17.11
C PRO A 327 3.03 -23.96 16.37
N GLY A 328 3.17 -24.30 15.09
CA GLY A 328 2.07 -24.77 14.26
C GLY A 328 1.18 -23.67 13.68
N VAL A 329 1.35 -22.41 14.11
CA VAL A 329 0.68 -21.26 13.50
C VAL A 329 1.43 -20.88 12.24
N GLY A 330 0.73 -20.80 11.10
CA GLY A 330 1.33 -20.34 9.85
C GLY A 330 1.65 -18.84 9.88
N ASP A 331 2.46 -18.37 8.93
CA ASP A 331 2.86 -16.96 8.83
C ASP A 331 2.13 -16.19 7.70
N SER A 332 1.03 -16.75 7.17
CA SER A 332 0.10 -16.05 6.30
C SER A 332 -0.90 -15.24 7.14
N LEU A 333 -1.39 -14.13 6.60
CA LEU A 333 -2.34 -13.26 7.28
C LEU A 333 -3.58 -14.03 7.76
N GLU A 334 -4.18 -14.82 6.87
CA GLU A 334 -5.35 -15.67 7.16
C GLU A 334 -5.11 -16.60 8.35
N ARG A 335 -4.00 -17.35 8.35
CA ARG A 335 -3.70 -18.30 9.44
C ARG A 335 -3.43 -17.60 10.77
N LEU A 336 -2.80 -16.42 10.73
CA LEU A 336 -2.55 -15.62 11.92
C LEU A 336 -3.87 -15.04 12.46
N GLY A 337 -4.70 -14.45 11.58
CA GLY A 337 -6.02 -13.92 11.90
C GLY A 337 -6.91 -14.99 12.53
N ASP A 338 -7.03 -16.14 11.89
CA ASP A 338 -7.83 -17.27 12.37
C ASP A 338 -7.34 -17.74 13.75
N TYR A 339 -6.03 -17.94 13.92
CA TYR A 339 -5.45 -18.33 15.21
C TYR A 339 -5.79 -17.32 16.31
N PHE A 340 -5.60 -16.03 16.04
CA PHE A 340 -5.88 -14.96 16.98
C PHE A 340 -7.37 -14.68 17.21
N GLY A 341 -8.24 -15.23 16.37
CA GLY A 341 -9.69 -15.29 16.59
C GLY A 341 -10.12 -16.42 17.53
N THR A 342 -9.27 -17.42 17.79
CA THR A 342 -9.60 -18.56 18.67
C THR A 342 -9.26 -18.33 20.14
N GLU A 343 -9.93 -19.06 21.04
CA GLU A 343 -9.60 -19.10 22.46
C GLU A 343 -8.16 -19.60 22.75
N ALA A 344 -7.54 -20.35 21.83
CA ALA A 344 -6.17 -20.83 21.99
C ALA A 344 -5.17 -19.67 22.11
N SER A 345 -5.46 -18.53 21.46
CA SER A 345 -4.64 -17.32 21.53
C SER A 345 -4.73 -16.59 22.88
N ASN A 346 -5.77 -16.81 23.68
CA ASN A 346 -5.94 -16.13 24.98
C ASN A 346 -4.78 -16.40 25.97
N ARG A 347 -4.03 -17.48 25.74
CA ARG A 347 -2.83 -17.84 26.51
C ARG A 347 -1.58 -17.05 26.12
N THR A 348 -1.55 -16.46 24.92
CA THR A 348 -0.40 -15.75 24.36
C THR A 348 -0.59 -14.24 24.38
N VAL A 349 -1.83 -13.75 24.40
CA VAL A 349 -2.14 -12.31 24.37
C VAL A 349 -2.66 -11.76 25.71
N PRO A 350 -2.44 -10.46 26.00
CA PRO A 350 -3.04 -9.78 27.13
C PRO A 350 -4.58 -9.81 27.12
N PRO A 351 -5.25 -9.82 28.29
CA PRO A 351 -6.71 -9.81 28.38
C PRO A 351 -7.40 -8.70 27.57
N GLU A 352 -6.80 -7.50 27.53
CA GLU A 352 -7.31 -6.31 26.86
C GLU A 352 -7.30 -6.42 25.32
N LEU A 353 -6.56 -7.39 24.77
CA LEU A 353 -6.45 -7.64 23.33
C LEU A 353 -7.20 -8.91 22.89
N ARG A 354 -7.98 -9.53 23.78
CA ARG A 354 -8.74 -10.74 23.45
C ARG A 354 -10.01 -10.36 22.70
N GLY A 355 -10.34 -11.17 21.70
CA GLY A 355 -11.53 -10.96 20.89
C GLY A 355 -11.40 -9.79 19.91
N TYR A 356 -12.54 -9.25 19.54
CA TYR A 356 -12.71 -8.27 18.48
C TYR A 356 -12.32 -6.85 18.93
N ILE A 357 -11.55 -6.14 18.08
CA ILE A 357 -11.21 -4.73 18.26
C ILE A 357 -12.34 -3.89 17.66
N GLY A 358 -13.14 -3.27 18.52
CA GLY A 358 -14.35 -2.53 18.13
C GLY A 358 -14.11 -1.19 17.41
N PRO A 359 -15.16 -0.60 16.83
CA PRO A 359 -15.11 0.68 16.13
C PRO A 359 -14.72 1.85 17.06
N TRP A 360 -14.13 2.90 16.50
CA TRP A 360 -13.63 4.06 17.26
C TRP A 360 -14.47 5.33 17.11
N MET A 361 -14.17 6.19 16.13
CA MET A 361 -14.76 7.53 16.00
C MET A 361 -15.90 7.56 14.99
N ASN A 362 -15.89 6.64 14.03
CA ASN A 362 -16.86 6.59 12.95
C ASN A 362 -17.56 5.22 12.93
N PRO A 363 -18.31 4.85 14.00
CA PRO A 363 -19.13 3.65 13.96
C PRO A 363 -20.21 3.87 12.91
N LEU A 364 -20.19 3.05 11.87
CA LEU A 364 -21.30 2.93 10.93
C LEU A 364 -21.80 1.50 11.02
N ASP A 365 -23.13 1.35 11.08
CA ASP A 365 -23.80 0.09 10.83
C ASP A 365 -23.56 -0.23 9.35
N ASP A 366 -22.75 -1.23 9.04
CA ASP A 366 -22.69 -1.75 7.67
C ASP A 366 -22.36 -3.25 7.64
N ASP A 367 -23.16 -3.93 6.82
CA ASP A 367 -23.21 -5.36 6.47
C ASP A 367 -22.05 -5.77 5.55
N SER A 368 -20.88 -5.13 5.70
CA SER A 368 -19.72 -5.42 4.88
C SER A 368 -19.21 -6.84 5.18
N GLU A 369 -19.14 -7.69 4.17
CA GLU A 369 -18.61 -9.05 4.30
C GLU A 369 -17.18 -9.02 4.87
N ASN A 370 -17.02 -9.57 6.08
CA ASN A 370 -15.74 -9.76 6.76
C ASN A 370 -15.00 -10.95 6.13
N VAL A 371 -14.58 -10.78 4.88
CA VAL A 371 -14.01 -11.84 4.05
C VAL A 371 -12.60 -11.41 3.63
N TYR A 372 -11.65 -12.36 3.73
CA TYR A 372 -10.28 -12.18 3.23
C TYR A 372 -10.27 -11.81 1.75
N HIS A 373 -9.23 -11.11 1.29
CA HIS A 373 -9.14 -10.55 -0.07
C HIS A 373 -10.11 -9.38 -0.32
N ASN A 374 -10.51 -8.72 0.75
CA ASN A 374 -10.96 -7.35 0.75
C ASN A 374 -9.90 -6.52 1.47
N ALA A 375 -9.30 -5.55 0.78
CA ALA A 375 -8.17 -4.79 1.34
C ALA A 375 -8.52 -4.15 2.69
N GLY A 376 -9.76 -3.68 2.87
CA GLY A 376 -10.21 -3.11 4.13
C GLY A 376 -10.18 -4.13 5.28
N PHE A 377 -10.70 -5.34 5.06
CA PHE A 377 -10.66 -6.42 6.05
C PHE A 377 -9.23 -6.87 6.32
N ASP A 378 -8.42 -7.07 5.27
CA ASP A 378 -7.03 -7.51 5.39
C ASP A 378 -6.16 -6.47 6.11
N SER A 379 -6.40 -5.17 5.89
CA SER A 379 -5.75 -4.09 6.65
C SER A 379 -6.13 -4.10 8.15
N TYR A 380 -7.39 -4.42 8.49
CA TYR A 380 -7.84 -4.55 9.88
C TYR A 380 -7.18 -5.75 10.55
N ILE A 381 -7.23 -6.92 9.93
CA ILE A 381 -6.60 -8.14 10.46
C ILE A 381 -5.10 -7.93 10.61
N THR A 382 -4.45 -7.23 9.66
CA THR A 382 -3.03 -6.86 9.76
C THR A 382 -2.73 -6.05 11.02
N GLY A 383 -3.54 -5.04 11.34
CA GLY A 383 -3.35 -4.23 12.55
C GLY A 383 -3.64 -5.00 13.84
N GLU A 384 -4.66 -5.85 13.85
CA GLU A 384 -4.98 -6.73 14.99
C GLU A 384 -3.86 -7.75 15.26
N VAL A 385 -3.40 -8.42 14.20
CA VAL A 385 -2.28 -9.37 14.23
C VAL A 385 -1.01 -8.67 14.73
N PHE A 386 -0.72 -7.46 14.26
CA PHE A 386 0.40 -6.67 14.76
C PHE A 386 0.33 -6.47 16.28
N LEU A 387 -0.80 -6.00 16.80
CA LEU A 387 -0.96 -5.75 18.24
C LEU A 387 -0.74 -7.01 19.06
N LYS A 388 -1.35 -8.12 18.65
CA LYS A 388 -1.26 -9.42 19.34
C LYS A 388 0.15 -10.01 19.28
N LEU A 389 0.79 -9.98 18.12
CA LEU A 389 2.18 -10.42 17.96
C LEU A 389 3.15 -9.53 18.73
N ALA A 390 2.99 -8.21 18.68
CA ALA A 390 3.89 -7.28 19.35
C ALA A 390 3.85 -7.46 20.87
N HIS A 391 2.65 -7.61 21.44
CA HIS A 391 2.51 -7.90 22.86
C HIS A 391 3.06 -9.28 23.22
N THR A 392 2.85 -10.30 22.39
CA THR A 392 3.44 -11.63 22.60
C THR A 392 4.97 -11.54 22.65
N TYR A 393 5.57 -10.84 21.68
CA TYR A 393 7.01 -10.62 21.62
C TYR A 393 7.54 -9.93 22.88
N ILE A 394 6.92 -8.81 23.27
CA ILE A 394 7.35 -8.03 24.43
C ILE A 394 7.23 -8.86 25.70
N ASN A 395 6.10 -9.53 25.91
CA ASN A 395 5.86 -10.31 27.12
C ASN A 395 6.84 -11.47 27.25
N ARG A 396 7.10 -12.20 26.16
CA ARG A 396 8.02 -13.34 26.16
C ARG A 396 9.47 -12.93 26.40
N ARG A 397 9.91 -11.83 25.78
CA ARG A 397 11.31 -11.36 25.88
C ARG A 397 11.61 -10.68 27.21
N ASN A 398 10.60 -10.17 27.92
CA ASN A 398 10.75 -9.46 29.19
C ASN A 398 10.18 -10.21 30.41
N GLU A 399 9.71 -11.45 30.23
CA GLU A 399 9.13 -12.28 31.30
C GLU A 399 7.93 -11.62 32.00
N PHE A 400 7.15 -10.83 31.26
CA PHE A 400 5.92 -10.21 31.78
C PHE A 400 4.76 -11.21 31.80
N LYS A 401 3.77 -10.97 32.67
CA LYS A 401 2.62 -11.86 32.88
C LYS A 401 1.47 -11.58 31.90
N ASN A 402 1.75 -11.55 30.59
CA ASN A 402 0.79 -11.18 29.55
C ASN A 402 0.12 -9.82 29.82
N GLU A 403 0.93 -8.80 30.09
CA GLU A 403 0.47 -7.44 30.36
C GLU A 403 0.29 -6.65 29.05
N SER A 404 -0.72 -5.78 29.01
CA SER A 404 -0.89 -4.80 27.94
C SER A 404 0.06 -3.61 28.12
N VAL A 405 0.67 -3.19 27.01
CA VAL A 405 1.75 -2.18 26.97
C VAL A 405 1.25 -0.94 26.21
N GLU A 406 1.66 0.24 26.67
CA GLU A 406 1.36 1.49 25.96
C GLU A 406 1.99 1.51 24.57
N PHE A 407 1.23 1.93 23.56
CA PHE A 407 1.66 1.88 22.15
C PHE A 407 3.02 2.54 21.92
N LYS A 408 3.25 3.73 22.51
CA LYS A 408 4.52 4.45 22.39
C LYS A 408 5.72 3.63 22.88
N ARG A 409 5.50 2.73 23.84
CA ARG A 409 6.52 1.82 24.37
C ARG A 409 6.70 0.58 23.52
N ILE A 410 5.66 0.12 22.81
CA ILE A 410 5.77 -1.03 21.89
C ILE A 410 6.93 -0.81 20.92
N LEU A 411 7.00 0.36 20.28
CA LEU A 411 8.06 0.70 19.32
C LEU A 411 9.45 0.79 19.96
N GLN A 412 9.56 0.97 21.27
CA GLN A 412 10.84 0.98 21.99
C GLN A 412 11.31 -0.45 22.30
N TYR A 413 10.36 -1.35 22.56
CA TYR A 413 10.66 -2.76 22.81
C TYR A 413 10.94 -3.56 21.55
N LEU A 414 10.32 -3.22 20.42
CA LEU A 414 10.61 -3.88 19.16
C LEU A 414 12.05 -3.58 18.74
N GLU A 415 12.87 -4.61 18.59
CA GLU A 415 14.27 -4.45 18.21
C GLU A 415 14.44 -3.88 16.80
N ALA A 416 15.62 -3.31 16.53
CA ALA A 416 15.97 -2.76 15.21
C ALA A 416 15.93 -3.79 14.07
N ALA A 417 15.98 -5.09 14.40
CA ALA A 417 15.85 -6.19 13.43
C ALA A 417 14.41 -6.42 12.96
N ILE A 418 13.40 -5.88 13.65
CA ILE A 418 11.98 -6.01 13.31
C ILE A 418 11.49 -4.74 12.58
N GLN A 419 11.94 -3.58 13.06
CA GLN A 419 11.52 -2.30 12.49
C GLN A 419 12.13 -2.08 11.11
N ASN A 420 11.35 -1.47 10.21
CA ASN A 420 11.78 -1.07 8.87
C ASN A 420 12.32 -2.24 8.03
N ARG A 421 11.78 -3.45 8.27
CA ARG A 421 12.03 -4.66 7.49
C ARG A 421 10.79 -5.07 6.72
N LEU A 422 10.95 -5.31 5.43
CA LEU A 422 9.90 -5.78 4.53
C LEU A 422 10.32 -7.14 3.94
N PRO A 423 9.51 -8.19 4.05
CA PRO A 423 9.83 -9.49 3.45
C PRO A 423 10.00 -9.38 1.94
N PHE A 424 11.00 -10.08 1.38
CA PHE A 424 11.00 -10.32 -0.06
C PHE A 424 10.02 -11.46 -0.36
N GLN A 425 8.95 -11.14 -1.08
CA GLN A 425 7.93 -12.12 -1.44
C GLN A 425 8.57 -13.29 -2.19
N LEU A 426 8.39 -14.49 -1.64
CA LEU A 426 8.78 -15.77 -2.25
C LEU A 426 10.30 -15.89 -2.52
N MET A 427 11.14 -15.16 -1.78
CA MET A 427 12.59 -15.26 -1.87
C MET A 427 13.23 -15.63 -0.54
N ASP A 428 14.20 -16.53 -0.60
CA ASP A 428 15.04 -16.90 0.55
C ASP A 428 16.21 -15.93 0.77
N LEU A 429 16.10 -14.68 0.31
CA LEU A 429 17.12 -13.62 0.39
C LEU A 429 17.09 -12.81 1.71
N GLY A 430 16.24 -13.17 2.66
CA GLY A 430 16.08 -12.39 3.89
C GLY A 430 15.00 -11.32 3.73
N CYS A 431 15.29 -10.07 4.06
CA CYS A 431 14.32 -8.97 4.00
C CYS A 431 14.95 -7.66 3.50
N CYS A 432 14.12 -6.84 2.87
CA CYS A 432 14.44 -5.46 2.51
C CYS A 432 14.59 -4.64 3.79
N ASN A 433 15.80 -4.16 4.06
CA ASN A 433 16.08 -3.29 5.20
C ASN A 433 16.08 -1.82 4.76
N LEU A 434 14.97 -1.10 4.98
CA LEU A 434 14.83 0.27 4.51
C LEU A 434 15.90 1.24 5.07
N THR A 435 16.54 0.89 6.18
CA THR A 435 17.52 1.74 6.90
C THR A 435 18.98 1.40 6.65
N GLY A 436 19.29 0.33 5.92
CA GLY A 436 20.67 -0.12 5.73
C GLY A 436 20.79 -1.31 4.80
N GLU A 437 21.85 -2.09 4.93
CA GLU A 437 22.06 -3.28 4.10
C GLU A 437 21.06 -4.39 4.42
N ASP A 438 20.68 -5.15 3.39
CA ASP A 438 19.76 -6.27 3.52
C ASP A 438 20.46 -7.44 4.23
N SER A 439 19.69 -8.22 5.00
CA SER A 439 20.24 -9.40 5.65
C SER A 439 20.60 -10.46 4.61
N LYS A 440 21.71 -11.18 4.81
CA LYS A 440 21.94 -12.42 4.07
C LYS A 440 20.84 -13.40 4.48
N GLY A 441 20.07 -13.86 3.49
CA GLY A 441 18.95 -14.75 3.69
C GLY A 441 19.32 -16.15 4.18
N CYS A 442 18.40 -17.10 4.04
CA CYS A 442 18.62 -18.49 4.47
C CYS A 442 19.16 -19.40 3.36
N ARG A 443 19.52 -18.81 2.21
CA ARG A 443 19.86 -19.56 1.02
C ARG A 443 21.37 -19.72 0.82
N PRO A 444 21.84 -20.94 0.46
CA PRO A 444 23.23 -21.17 0.09
C PRO A 444 23.77 -20.22 -0.97
N ASP A 445 25.08 -19.96 -0.88
CA ASP A 445 25.79 -19.21 -1.92
C ASP A 445 25.68 -19.93 -3.27
N VAL A 446 25.79 -19.18 -4.36
CA VAL A 446 25.79 -19.74 -5.71
C VAL A 446 27.06 -20.58 -5.88
N ILE A 447 26.90 -21.82 -6.35
CA ILE A 447 28.02 -22.70 -6.67
C ILE A 447 28.53 -22.33 -8.06
N THR A 448 29.76 -21.86 -8.13
CA THR A 448 30.45 -21.62 -9.40
C THR A 448 31.15 -22.90 -9.84
N ILE A 449 30.69 -23.49 -10.94
CA ILE A 449 31.32 -24.67 -11.56
C ILE A 449 32.11 -24.22 -12.77
N VAL A 450 33.37 -24.64 -12.85
CA VAL A 450 34.25 -24.36 -13.98
C VAL A 450 34.80 -25.66 -14.56
N ARG A 451 35.29 -25.61 -15.79
CA ARG A 451 36.14 -26.69 -16.30
C ARG A 451 37.46 -26.70 -15.55
N ARG A 452 37.99 -27.89 -15.28
CA ARG A 452 39.29 -28.08 -14.61
C ARG A 452 40.46 -27.51 -15.44
N ASP A 453 40.30 -27.41 -16.75
CA ASP A 453 41.25 -26.77 -17.67
C ASP A 453 41.02 -25.26 -17.83
N PHE A 454 40.01 -24.70 -17.14
CA PHE A 454 39.58 -23.29 -17.22
C PHE A 454 39.24 -22.80 -18.63
N LEU A 455 39.00 -23.72 -19.57
CA LEU A 455 38.48 -23.40 -20.89
C LEU A 455 36.99 -23.02 -20.79
N PRO A 456 36.46 -22.28 -21.79
CA PRO A 456 35.02 -22.06 -21.89
C PRO A 456 34.25 -23.38 -21.94
N ILE A 457 33.13 -23.43 -21.25
CA ILE A 457 32.13 -24.49 -21.40
C ILE A 457 31.42 -24.21 -22.72
N ASP A 458 31.18 -25.19 -23.58
CA ASP A 458 30.44 -24.96 -24.82
C ASP A 458 28.92 -25.13 -24.63
N GLU A 459 28.13 -24.73 -25.63
CA GLU A 459 26.67 -24.78 -25.55
C GLU A 459 26.14 -26.23 -25.47
N ALA A 460 26.84 -27.19 -26.06
CA ALA A 460 26.44 -28.59 -26.02
C ALA A 460 26.68 -29.19 -24.63
N GLU A 461 27.82 -28.88 -24.01
CA GLU A 461 28.15 -29.24 -22.64
C GLU A 461 27.19 -28.58 -21.65
N PHE A 462 26.84 -27.30 -21.84
CA PHE A 462 25.83 -26.61 -21.04
C PHE A 462 24.47 -27.32 -21.12
N LYS A 463 23.93 -27.53 -22.33
CA LYS A 463 22.64 -28.20 -22.54
C LYS A 463 22.64 -29.64 -22.01
N HIS A 464 23.79 -30.32 -22.10
CA HIS A 464 23.95 -31.64 -21.50
C HIS A 464 23.83 -31.58 -19.98
N GLN A 465 24.52 -30.66 -19.30
CA GLN A 465 24.40 -30.49 -17.85
C GLN A 465 22.99 -30.07 -17.44
N GLU A 466 22.34 -29.20 -18.20
CA GLU A 466 20.96 -28.76 -17.95
C GLU A 466 20.01 -29.96 -17.93
N LYS A 467 20.09 -30.82 -18.95
CA LYS A 467 19.29 -32.04 -19.03
C LYS A 467 19.59 -33.02 -17.90
N VAL A 468 20.87 -33.24 -17.59
CA VAL A 468 21.28 -34.19 -16.55
C VAL A 468 20.86 -33.70 -15.16
N LEU A 469 21.07 -32.42 -14.86
CA LEU A 469 20.68 -31.81 -13.58
C LEU A 469 19.17 -31.71 -13.46
N GLY A 470 18.45 -31.36 -14.53
CA GLY A 470 16.99 -31.32 -14.54
C GLY A 470 16.35 -32.65 -14.14
N SER A 471 16.89 -33.77 -14.65
CA SER A 471 16.44 -35.11 -14.23
C SER A 471 16.89 -35.47 -12.80
N LEU A 472 18.13 -35.15 -12.43
CA LEU A 472 18.71 -35.55 -11.14
C LEU A 472 18.13 -34.76 -9.95
N MET A 473 17.78 -33.50 -10.19
CA MET A 473 17.24 -32.56 -9.21
C MET A 473 15.74 -32.33 -9.43
N ALA A 474 15.03 -33.23 -10.12
CA ALA A 474 13.62 -33.05 -10.46
C ALA A 474 12.70 -32.79 -9.25
N THR A 475 13.08 -33.28 -8.05
CA THR A 475 12.35 -33.08 -6.79
C THR A 475 12.90 -31.93 -5.94
N TYR A 476 13.94 -31.23 -6.41
CA TYR A 476 14.63 -30.14 -5.70
C TYR A 476 14.52 -28.85 -6.51
N GLN A 477 14.35 -27.72 -5.83
CA GLN A 477 14.40 -26.42 -6.49
C GLN A 477 15.87 -26.00 -6.67
N PHE A 478 16.28 -25.85 -7.93
CA PHE A 478 17.58 -25.32 -8.30
C PHE A 478 17.46 -24.51 -9.59
N ASP A 479 18.35 -23.54 -9.77
CA ASP A 479 18.50 -22.81 -11.03
C ASP A 479 19.93 -22.91 -11.52
N MET A 480 20.08 -23.02 -12.83
CA MET A 480 21.37 -23.06 -13.50
C MET A 480 21.44 -21.92 -14.52
N GLU A 481 22.49 -21.11 -14.40
CA GLU A 481 22.80 -20.05 -15.36
C GLU A 481 24.20 -20.26 -15.94
N TRP A 482 24.39 -19.75 -17.15
CA TRP A 482 25.70 -19.68 -17.78
C TRP A 482 26.24 -18.27 -17.65
N SER A 483 27.45 -18.14 -17.12
CA SER A 483 28.15 -16.85 -17.04
C SER A 483 28.27 -16.17 -18.42
N ALA A 484 28.29 -14.83 -18.43
CA ALA A 484 28.38 -14.05 -19.66
C ALA A 484 29.67 -14.33 -20.46
N ASN A 485 30.76 -14.72 -19.80
CA ASN A 485 32.04 -15.07 -20.42
C ASN A 485 32.12 -16.55 -20.86
N ARG A 486 31.05 -17.33 -20.61
CA ARG A 486 30.89 -18.75 -20.95
C ARG A 486 31.84 -19.71 -20.22
N LYS A 487 32.53 -19.27 -19.17
CA LYS A 487 33.53 -20.09 -18.45
C LYS A 487 32.97 -20.83 -17.26
N GLU A 488 31.86 -20.35 -16.71
CA GLU A 488 31.29 -20.82 -15.45
C GLU A 488 29.82 -21.22 -15.62
N LEU A 489 29.42 -22.33 -14.98
CA LEU A 489 28.02 -22.63 -14.65
C LEU A 489 27.75 -22.13 -13.24
N LEU A 490 26.70 -21.36 -13.08
CA LEU A 490 26.26 -20.82 -11.81
C LEU A 490 25.07 -21.64 -11.35
N LEU A 491 25.25 -22.42 -10.28
CA LEU A 491 24.20 -23.27 -9.72
C LEU A 491 23.69 -22.69 -8.41
N ALA A 492 22.41 -22.37 -8.40
CA ALA A 492 21.71 -21.84 -7.24
C ALA A 492 20.79 -22.89 -6.65
N THR A 493 20.82 -23.09 -5.33
CA THR A 493 19.93 -24.04 -4.64
C THR A 493 19.21 -23.38 -3.48
N ASN A 494 18.07 -23.95 -3.06
CA ASN A 494 17.27 -23.42 -1.95
C ASN A 494 17.60 -24.04 -0.57
N THR A 495 18.32 -25.17 -0.51
CA THR A 495 18.68 -25.82 0.76
C THR A 495 20.16 -26.16 0.87
N PRO A 496 20.74 -26.18 2.09
CA PRO A 496 22.11 -26.65 2.31
C PRO A 496 22.34 -28.09 1.86
N GLY A 497 21.30 -28.94 1.91
CA GLY A 497 21.38 -30.33 1.45
C GLY A 497 21.56 -30.43 -0.06
N SER A 498 20.73 -29.71 -0.83
CA SER A 498 20.88 -29.64 -2.29
C SER A 498 22.18 -28.96 -2.71
N TYR A 499 22.63 -27.93 -1.97
CA TYR A 499 23.95 -27.32 -2.17
C TYR A 499 25.09 -28.34 -2.02
N ALA A 500 25.15 -29.03 -0.87
CA ALA A 500 26.21 -30.00 -0.59
C ALA A 500 26.21 -31.16 -1.60
N PHE A 501 25.03 -31.62 -2.02
CA PHE A 501 24.87 -32.65 -3.03
C PHE A 501 25.46 -32.23 -4.38
N LEU A 502 25.15 -31.03 -4.86
CA LEU A 502 25.67 -30.53 -6.12
C LEU A 502 27.18 -30.33 -6.08
N CYS A 503 27.73 -29.77 -4.99
CA CYS A 503 29.17 -29.65 -4.82
C CYS A 503 29.83 -31.03 -4.94
N GLU A 504 29.38 -32.02 -4.16
CA GLU A 504 29.97 -33.37 -4.18
C GLU A 504 29.89 -34.04 -5.56
N LYS A 505 28.76 -33.89 -6.27
CA LYS A 505 28.60 -34.38 -7.64
C LYS A 505 29.69 -33.83 -8.56
N PHE A 506 29.93 -32.52 -8.50
CA PHE A 506 30.93 -31.86 -9.34
C PHE A 506 32.36 -32.09 -8.85
N SER A 507 32.60 -32.27 -7.55
CA SER A 507 33.92 -32.67 -7.02
C SER A 507 34.40 -33.99 -7.62
N ARG A 508 33.46 -34.92 -7.85
CA ARG A 508 33.70 -36.25 -8.45
C ARG A 508 33.67 -36.23 -9.99
N ASN A 509 33.32 -35.11 -10.62
CA ASN A 509 33.26 -35.00 -12.07
C ASN A 509 34.67 -34.91 -12.68
N LYS A 510 34.86 -35.59 -13.82
CA LYS A 510 36.14 -35.67 -14.53
C LYS A 510 36.59 -34.34 -15.12
N TRP A 511 35.66 -33.53 -15.62
CA TRP A 511 35.95 -32.34 -16.43
C TRP A 511 35.57 -31.04 -15.75
N LEU A 512 34.51 -31.07 -14.94
CA LEU A 512 33.98 -29.91 -14.21
C LEU A 512 34.32 -30.04 -12.72
N ALA A 513 34.44 -28.92 -12.02
CA ALA A 513 34.64 -28.88 -10.57
C ALA A 513 34.11 -27.57 -9.96
N PRO A 514 33.76 -27.55 -8.67
CA PRO A 514 33.53 -26.30 -7.94
C PRO A 514 34.78 -25.42 -7.95
N LEU A 515 34.62 -24.15 -8.30
CA LEU A 515 35.73 -23.19 -8.41
C LEU A 515 36.47 -23.05 -7.08
N ASP A 516 35.73 -22.96 -5.98
CA ASP A 516 36.30 -22.81 -4.64
C ASP A 516 37.19 -23.99 -4.21
N GLU A 517 36.90 -25.21 -4.69
CA GLU A 517 37.74 -26.40 -4.44
C GLU A 517 39.06 -26.33 -5.20
N LEU A 518 39.02 -25.79 -6.43
CA LEU A 518 40.21 -25.58 -7.24
C LEU A 518 41.08 -24.47 -6.65
N GLU A 519 40.46 -23.35 -6.22
CA GLU A 519 41.16 -22.22 -5.61
C GLU A 519 41.77 -22.59 -4.25
N ALA A 520 41.06 -23.34 -3.41
CA ALA A 520 41.55 -23.78 -2.12
C ALA A 520 42.49 -24.99 -2.20
N GLY A 521 42.57 -25.66 -3.35
CA GLY A 521 43.30 -26.92 -3.51
C GLY A 521 42.79 -28.04 -2.59
N LYS A 522 41.52 -27.98 -2.18
CA LYS A 522 40.93 -28.85 -1.16
C LYS A 522 39.51 -29.24 -1.54
N GLN A 523 39.19 -30.53 -1.43
CA GLN A 523 37.81 -31.02 -1.50
C GLN A 523 37.16 -31.00 -0.12
N TRP A 524 35.91 -30.57 -0.04
CA TRP A 524 35.13 -30.62 1.18
C TRP A 524 34.16 -31.80 1.17
N THR A 525 33.91 -32.39 2.34
CA THR A 525 32.91 -33.47 2.46
C THR A 525 31.49 -32.90 2.38
N PHE A 526 30.53 -33.77 2.09
CA PHE A 526 29.11 -33.42 2.12
C PHE A 526 28.71 -32.77 3.46
N GLU A 527 29.12 -33.37 4.59
CA GLU A 527 28.82 -32.83 5.92
C GLU A 527 29.46 -31.47 6.13
N GLN A 528 30.71 -31.27 5.69
CA GLN A 528 31.41 -29.97 5.78
C GLN A 528 30.67 -28.88 5.00
N ARG A 529 30.24 -29.18 3.77
CA ARG A 529 29.42 -28.27 2.95
C ARG A 529 28.08 -27.96 3.60
N GLN A 530 27.43 -28.97 4.18
CA GLN A 530 26.12 -28.82 4.82
C GLN A 530 26.20 -28.03 6.15
N THR A 531 27.27 -28.20 6.94
CA THR A 531 27.43 -27.57 8.26
C THR A 531 28.08 -26.19 8.22
N ALA A 532 28.95 -25.90 7.24
CA ALA A 532 29.45 -24.56 6.98
C ALA A 532 28.30 -23.54 6.88
N TRP A 533 27.17 -23.98 6.30
CA TRP A 533 25.98 -23.16 6.17
C TRP A 533 25.10 -23.08 7.41
N ARG A 534 25.00 -24.17 8.20
CA ARG A 534 24.24 -24.19 9.47
C ARG A 534 24.81 -23.20 10.50
N SER A 535 26.14 -23.06 10.56
CA SER A 535 26.82 -22.14 11.49
C SER A 535 26.50 -20.66 11.20
N SER A 536 26.17 -20.31 9.96
CA SER A 536 25.76 -18.96 9.54
C SER A 536 24.28 -18.67 9.88
N LYS A 537 23.42 -19.69 9.82
CA LYS A 537 21.98 -19.59 10.09
C LYS A 537 21.67 -19.22 11.54
N ASP A 538 22.43 -19.74 12.50
CA ASP A 538 22.25 -19.44 13.93
C ASP A 538 22.72 -18.03 14.32
N MET A 539 23.70 -17.47 13.59
CA MET A 539 24.16 -16.08 13.76
C MET A 539 23.20 -15.06 13.12
N HIS A 540 22.71 -15.31 11.90
CA HIS A 540 21.98 -14.29 11.12
C HIS A 540 20.49 -14.15 11.44
N LEU A 541 19.86 -15.15 12.07
CA LEU A 541 18.52 -14.97 12.64
C LEU A 541 18.54 -14.00 13.83
N GLY A 542 19.70 -13.64 14.40
CA GLY A 542 19.79 -12.84 15.63
C GLY A 542 19.14 -13.53 16.85
N VAL A 543 18.62 -14.75 16.67
CA VAL A 543 17.87 -15.50 17.69
C VAL A 543 18.79 -16.24 18.66
N VAL A 544 20.10 -16.40 18.39
CA VAL A 544 20.98 -17.15 19.30
C VAL A 544 22.02 -16.28 20.02
N GLU A 545 22.62 -15.28 19.37
CA GLU A 545 23.65 -14.46 20.06
C GLU A 545 23.11 -13.33 20.96
N ASN A 546 21.85 -12.90 20.79
CA ASN A 546 21.26 -11.84 21.63
C ASN A 546 20.25 -12.33 22.69
N VAL A 547 20.08 -13.64 22.89
CA VAL A 547 19.26 -14.20 24.00
C VAL A 547 19.81 -13.84 25.40
N LYS A 548 20.98 -13.19 25.47
CA LYS A 548 21.57 -12.69 26.71
C LYS A 548 21.54 -11.17 26.92
N LYS A 549 20.82 -10.38 26.11
CA LYS A 549 20.51 -8.98 26.50
C LYS A 549 19.13 -8.91 27.16
N ARG A 550 19.04 -9.50 28.36
CA ARG A 550 18.00 -9.12 29.33
C ARG A 550 18.17 -7.63 29.60
N TRP A 551 17.20 -6.81 29.19
CA TRP A 551 17.09 -5.45 29.71
C TRP A 551 16.81 -5.58 31.20
N SER A 552 17.85 -5.42 32.02
CA SER A 552 17.70 -5.47 33.47
C SER A 552 16.66 -4.42 33.87
N ARG A 553 15.76 -4.76 34.80
CA ARG A 553 14.77 -3.83 35.39
C ARG A 553 15.38 -2.44 35.71
N ARG A 554 16.67 -2.41 36.07
CA ARG A 554 17.47 -1.19 36.30
C ARG A 554 17.60 -0.25 35.10
N GLN A 555 17.70 -0.73 33.87
CA GLN A 555 17.75 0.14 32.68
C GLN A 555 16.39 0.77 32.38
N ILE A 556 15.30 0.02 32.60
CA ILE A 556 13.94 0.54 32.48
C ILE A 556 13.70 1.60 33.56
N THR A 557 14.05 1.35 34.82
CA THR A 557 13.94 2.34 35.90
C THR A 557 14.82 3.57 35.69
N ARG A 558 15.98 3.43 35.03
CA ARG A 558 16.86 4.56 34.70
C ARG A 558 16.30 5.42 33.57
N MET A 559 15.59 4.82 32.62
CA MET A 559 14.84 5.56 31.59
C MET A 559 13.57 6.20 32.17
N GLU A 560 12.90 5.55 33.12
CA GLU A 560 11.77 6.11 33.88
C GLU A 560 12.18 7.35 34.70
N ALA A 561 13.40 7.36 35.26
CA ALA A 561 13.93 8.52 35.98
C ALA A 561 14.31 9.70 35.05
N LEU A 562 14.67 9.42 33.79
CA LEU A 562 15.02 10.45 32.79
C LEU A 562 13.80 11.06 32.09
N LEU A 563 12.63 10.44 32.20
CA LEU A 563 11.36 10.92 31.63
C LEU A 563 10.50 11.72 32.62
N ASN A 564 10.82 11.63 33.91
CA ASN A 564 10.21 12.43 34.98
C ASN A 564 11.03 13.70 35.32
N GLN A 565 12.05 14.00 34.50
CA GLN A 565 12.76 15.27 34.42
C GLN A 565 12.48 15.90 33.06
#